data_AF-A0A3L7E1L4-F1
#
_entry.id   AF-A0A3L7E1L4-F1
#
_cell.length_a   1.000
_cell.length_b   1.000
_cell.length_c   1.000
_cell.angle_alpha   90.00
_cell.angle_beta   90.00
_cell.angle_gamma   90.00
#
_symmetry.space_group_name_H-M   'P 1'
#
loop_
_entity.id
_entity.type
_entity.pdbx_description
1 polymer ?
#
loop_
_entity_poly.entity_id
_entity_poly.type
_entity_poly.pdbx_seq_one_letter_code
_entity_poly.pdbx_strand_id
1 'polypeptide(L)'
;MEKLIYPLWKAEAADSDGFRDQLLASLRQLAPNPAIRGLRLAVSDSAVAAGAQRRMAATRPLPDAVLSVWLDAAAGQRGDIEASLVDPVSRHHCYLVTEAEPLLNRSQQPGNDDRVPGMCQVVFLQRPPRLSESEWLSIWQDSHTQVAIDTQSTFGYRQNVIVRGLSYAAPPLNAMIEENFPEAAITCNHAFYGVAEDDDEGLARNAQTMMESVARFIDFDRIDVIPMSEYLLKPLA
;
A
#
# COMPACT_ATOMS: atom_id res chain seq x y z
N MET A 1 13.59 15.14 -5.52
CA MET A 1 13.23 13.74 -5.25
C MET A 1 11.74 13.61 -5.43
N GLU A 2 11.32 12.60 -6.18
CA GLU A 2 9.94 12.30 -6.55
C GLU A 2 9.65 10.83 -6.22
N LYS A 3 8.45 10.53 -5.70
CA LYS A 3 8.00 9.15 -5.48
C LYS A 3 7.07 8.73 -6.60
N LEU A 4 7.35 7.57 -7.18
CA LEU A 4 6.50 6.88 -8.13
C LEU A 4 5.87 5.64 -7.48
N ILE A 5 4.59 5.41 -7.78
CA ILE A 5 3.86 4.21 -7.42
C ILE A 5 3.42 3.50 -8.69
N TYR A 6 3.71 2.20 -8.77
CA TYR A 6 3.28 1.33 -9.86
C TYR A 6 2.43 0.19 -9.33
N PRO A 7 1.11 0.24 -9.51
CA PRO A 7 0.29 -0.96 -9.42
C PRO A 7 0.63 -1.88 -10.59
N LEU A 8 0.89 -3.16 -10.29
CA LEU A 8 1.38 -4.17 -11.22
C LEU A 8 0.41 -5.35 -11.28
N TRP A 9 0.24 -5.91 -12.47
CA TRP A 9 -0.57 -7.10 -12.69
C TRP A 9 0.27 -8.22 -13.29
N LYS A 10 0.16 -9.41 -12.70
CA LYS A 10 0.80 -10.61 -13.25
C LYS A 10 0.01 -11.13 -14.45
N ALA A 11 0.65 -11.96 -15.28
CA ALA A 11 -0.08 -12.70 -16.31
C ALA A 11 -1.12 -13.63 -15.68
N GLU A 12 -2.26 -13.87 -16.34
CA GLU A 12 -3.39 -14.62 -15.76
C GLU A 12 -2.99 -16.03 -15.27
N ALA A 13 -2.10 -16.71 -16.00
CA ALA A 13 -1.60 -18.05 -15.66
C ALA A 13 -0.44 -18.06 -14.66
N ALA A 14 0.13 -16.90 -14.29
CA ALA A 14 1.25 -16.83 -13.36
C ALA A 14 0.77 -17.08 -11.92
N ASP A 15 1.55 -17.82 -11.13
CA ASP A 15 1.30 -17.96 -9.71
C ASP A 15 1.76 -16.70 -8.94
N SER A 16 1.16 -16.41 -7.79
CA SER A 16 1.47 -15.18 -7.04
C SER A 16 2.87 -15.19 -6.41
N ASP A 17 3.37 -16.34 -5.97
CA ASP A 17 4.68 -16.46 -5.34
C ASP A 17 5.80 -16.41 -6.39
N GLY A 18 5.63 -17.09 -7.52
CA GLY A 18 6.53 -16.98 -8.66
C GLY A 18 6.56 -15.57 -9.25
N PHE A 19 5.42 -14.87 -9.29
CA PHE A 19 5.39 -13.45 -9.66
C PHE A 19 6.17 -12.56 -8.68
N ARG A 20 5.96 -12.77 -7.37
CA ARG A 20 6.75 -12.10 -6.32
C ARG A 20 8.24 -12.33 -6.53
N ASP A 21 8.65 -13.60 -6.67
CA ASP A 21 10.06 -13.98 -6.72
C ASP A 21 10.76 -13.40 -7.95
N GLN A 22 10.07 -13.35 -9.10
CA GLN A 22 10.56 -12.68 -10.31
C GLN A 22 10.73 -11.17 -10.12
N LEU A 23 9.74 -10.50 -9.51
CA LEU A 23 9.84 -9.07 -9.20
C LEU A 23 11.00 -8.79 -8.25
N LEU A 24 11.15 -9.57 -7.18
CA LEU A 24 12.26 -9.42 -6.23
C LEU A 24 13.61 -9.61 -6.92
N ALA A 25 13.75 -10.61 -7.79
CA ALA A 25 14.99 -10.84 -8.53
C ALA A 25 15.35 -9.64 -9.42
N SER A 26 14.41 -9.12 -10.22
CA SER A 26 14.64 -7.95 -11.08
C SER A 26 14.94 -6.69 -10.27
N LEU A 27 14.18 -6.42 -9.22
CA LEU A 27 14.32 -5.21 -8.43
C LEU A 27 15.59 -5.19 -7.56
N ARG A 28 16.09 -6.35 -7.11
CA ARG A 28 17.39 -6.46 -6.43
C ARG A 28 18.56 -6.09 -7.34
N GLN A 29 18.47 -6.39 -8.64
CA GLN A 29 19.48 -5.95 -9.61
C GLN A 29 19.43 -4.43 -9.84
N LEU A 30 18.26 -3.84 -9.68
CA LEU A 30 18.01 -2.42 -9.88
C LEU A 30 18.38 -1.56 -8.66
N ALA A 31 18.22 -2.08 -7.45
CA ALA A 31 18.45 -1.37 -6.18
C ALA A 31 19.81 -0.64 -6.08
N PRO A 32 20.94 -1.16 -6.59
CA PRO A 32 22.23 -0.46 -6.56
C PRO A 32 22.28 0.82 -7.42
N ASN A 33 21.31 1.05 -8.32
CA ASN A 33 21.30 2.25 -9.16
C ASN A 33 21.28 3.52 -8.27
N PRO A 34 22.24 4.44 -8.44
CA PRO A 34 22.35 5.64 -7.61
C PRO A 34 21.18 6.61 -7.79
N ALA A 35 20.48 6.58 -8.94
CA ALA A 35 19.28 7.39 -9.17
C ALA A 35 18.09 6.95 -8.31
N ILE A 36 18.09 5.71 -7.83
CA ILE A 36 17.05 5.15 -6.96
C ILE A 36 17.43 5.46 -5.52
N ARG A 37 16.64 6.30 -4.87
CA ARG A 37 16.85 6.74 -3.49
C ARG A 37 16.18 5.82 -2.47
N GLY A 38 15.14 5.11 -2.89
CA GLY A 38 14.43 4.11 -2.11
C GLY A 38 13.66 3.16 -3.03
N LEU A 39 13.49 1.92 -2.59
CA LEU A 39 12.82 0.87 -3.38
C LEU A 39 12.06 -0.07 -2.45
N ARG A 40 10.76 -0.17 -2.67
CA ARG A 40 9.88 -1.04 -1.89
C ARG A 40 8.86 -1.74 -2.77
N LEU A 41 8.60 -2.99 -2.47
CA LEU A 41 7.61 -3.81 -3.15
C LEU A 41 6.57 -4.32 -2.14
N ALA A 42 5.29 -4.23 -2.48
CA ALA A 42 4.20 -4.93 -1.81
C ALA A 42 3.59 -5.96 -2.79
N VAL A 43 3.37 -7.20 -2.37
CA VAL A 43 2.81 -8.27 -3.24
C VAL A 43 1.67 -9.02 -2.57
N SER A 44 0.55 -9.23 -3.27
CA SER A 44 -0.53 -10.12 -2.84
C SER A 44 -0.14 -11.59 -3.08
N ASP A 45 0.67 -12.14 -2.17
CA ASP A 45 1.27 -13.47 -2.25
C ASP A 45 0.64 -14.49 -1.27
N SER A 46 1.18 -15.72 -1.20
CA SER A 46 0.61 -16.76 -0.34
C SER A 46 0.72 -16.45 1.15
N ALA A 47 1.75 -15.70 1.57
CA ALA A 47 2.00 -15.39 2.97
C ALA A 47 0.91 -14.50 3.60
N VAL A 48 0.19 -13.72 2.79
CA VAL A 48 -0.96 -12.90 3.22
C VAL A 48 -2.32 -13.43 2.75
N ALA A 49 -2.36 -14.61 2.12
CA ALA A 49 -3.60 -15.18 1.58
C ALA A 49 -4.69 -15.39 2.67
N ALA A 50 -4.27 -15.68 3.90
CA ALA A 50 -5.18 -15.84 5.04
C ALA A 50 -5.89 -14.53 5.46
N GLY A 51 -5.46 -13.38 4.93
CA GLY A 51 -6.10 -12.07 5.11
C GLY A 51 -7.19 -11.75 4.09
N ALA A 52 -7.61 -12.70 3.25
CA ALA A 52 -8.57 -12.47 2.15
C ALA A 52 -9.89 -11.80 2.58
N GLN A 53 -10.34 -12.01 3.82
CA GLN A 53 -11.52 -11.39 4.41
C GLN A 53 -11.41 -9.85 4.54
N ARG A 54 -10.19 -9.30 4.49
CA ARG A 54 -9.93 -7.85 4.56
C ARG A 54 -10.01 -7.18 3.19
N ARG A 55 -10.08 -7.98 2.11
CA ARG A 55 -10.03 -7.47 0.75
C ARG A 55 -11.33 -6.75 0.38
N MET A 56 -11.19 -5.58 -0.22
CA MET A 56 -12.28 -4.83 -0.86
C MET A 56 -11.88 -4.55 -2.31
N ALA A 57 -12.83 -4.68 -3.24
CA ALA A 57 -12.57 -4.58 -4.68
C ALA A 57 -13.68 -3.79 -5.37
N ALA A 58 -13.64 -2.47 -5.23
CA ALA A 58 -14.46 -1.54 -6.01
C ALA A 58 -14.04 -1.56 -7.49
N THR A 59 -12.74 -1.71 -7.76
CA THR A 59 -12.20 -1.84 -9.12
C THR A 59 -11.74 -3.27 -9.40
N ARG A 60 -11.81 -3.67 -10.67
CA ARG A 60 -11.36 -4.99 -11.12
C ARG A 60 -10.62 -4.91 -12.46
N PRO A 61 -9.56 -5.71 -12.66
CA PRO A 61 -8.89 -6.51 -11.63
C PRO A 61 -8.04 -5.64 -10.69
N LEU A 62 -7.96 -6.03 -9.41
CA LEU A 62 -7.04 -5.43 -8.43
C LEU A 62 -5.58 -5.71 -8.81
N PRO A 63 -4.63 -4.83 -8.48
CA PRO A 63 -3.21 -5.11 -8.68
C PRO A 63 -2.73 -6.28 -7.82
N ASP A 64 -1.84 -7.10 -8.40
CA ASP A 64 -1.20 -8.23 -7.74
C ASP A 64 0.03 -7.79 -6.93
N ALA A 65 0.62 -6.65 -7.29
CA ALA A 65 1.71 -6.02 -6.55
C ALA A 65 1.68 -4.49 -6.70
N VAL A 66 2.39 -3.80 -5.81
CA VAL A 66 2.66 -2.37 -5.90
C VAL A 66 4.14 -2.11 -5.66
N LEU A 67 4.79 -1.46 -6.63
CA LEU A 67 6.16 -0.99 -6.51
C LEU A 67 6.16 0.50 -6.16
N SER A 68 6.85 0.86 -5.08
CA SER A 68 7.17 2.24 -4.71
C SER A 68 8.64 2.53 -4.98
N VAL A 69 8.93 3.58 -5.75
CA VAL A 69 10.29 3.99 -6.11
C VAL A 69 10.48 5.48 -5.82
N TRP A 70 11.55 5.84 -5.13
CA TRP A 70 11.96 7.23 -4.93
C TRP A 70 13.12 7.52 -5.87
N LEU A 71 12.99 8.57 -6.67
CA LEU A 71 13.93 8.95 -7.71
C LEU A 71 14.37 10.40 -7.49
N ASP A 72 15.59 10.75 -7.89
CA ASP A 72 16.00 12.16 -7.84
C ASP A 72 15.19 13.01 -8.82
N ALA A 73 14.95 12.48 -10.02
CA ALA A 73 14.12 13.07 -11.08
C ALA A 73 13.40 11.98 -11.88
N ALA A 74 12.11 11.77 -11.62
CA ALA A 74 11.30 10.76 -12.30
C ALA A 74 11.30 10.96 -13.82
N ALA A 75 11.28 12.23 -14.28
CA ALA A 75 11.46 12.57 -15.67
C ALA A 75 12.86 12.13 -16.17
N GLY A 76 12.89 11.14 -17.07
CA GLY A 76 14.12 10.59 -17.62
C GLY A 76 14.68 9.37 -16.89
N GLN A 77 14.34 9.15 -15.61
CA GLN A 77 14.80 7.98 -14.84
C GLN A 77 13.75 6.85 -14.83
N ARG A 78 12.49 7.15 -15.16
CA ARG A 78 11.38 6.19 -15.18
C ARG A 78 11.60 5.00 -16.12
N GLY A 79 12.26 5.24 -17.26
CA GLY A 79 12.44 4.22 -18.30
C GLY A 79 13.20 2.99 -17.82
N ASP A 80 14.22 3.18 -16.97
CA ASP A 80 14.99 2.06 -16.40
C ASP A 80 14.14 1.24 -15.43
N ILE A 81 13.24 1.89 -14.69
CA ILE A 81 12.28 1.20 -13.82
C ILE A 81 11.32 0.37 -14.68
N GLU A 82 10.69 1.01 -15.68
CA GLU A 82 9.72 0.34 -16.56
C GLU A 82 10.35 -0.82 -17.34
N ALA A 83 11.60 -0.69 -17.78
CA ALA A 83 12.35 -1.76 -18.43
C ALA A 83 12.55 -2.99 -17.52
N SER A 84 12.77 -2.79 -16.22
CA SER A 84 12.91 -3.90 -15.25
C SER A 84 11.60 -4.66 -14.98
N LEU A 85 10.45 -4.08 -15.38
CA LEU A 85 9.12 -4.65 -15.17
C LEU A 85 8.60 -5.42 -16.39
N VAL A 86 9.20 -5.26 -17.58
CA VAL A 86 8.65 -5.77 -18.85
C VAL A 86 8.38 -7.27 -18.84
N ASP A 87 9.33 -8.07 -18.34
CA ASP A 87 9.21 -9.53 -18.36
C ASP A 87 8.19 -10.07 -17.32
N PRO A 88 8.25 -9.67 -16.02
CA PRO A 88 7.32 -10.22 -15.03
C PRO A 88 5.90 -9.63 -15.09
N VAL A 89 5.72 -8.41 -15.64
CA VAL A 89 4.47 -7.65 -15.49
C VAL A 89 3.69 -7.57 -16.80
N SER A 90 2.45 -8.06 -16.78
CA SER A 90 1.55 -8.02 -17.94
C SER A 90 0.96 -6.62 -18.20
N ARG A 91 0.77 -5.85 -17.12
CA ARG A 91 0.24 -4.48 -17.15
C ARG A 91 0.71 -3.73 -15.93
N HIS A 92 1.00 -2.45 -16.09
CA HIS A 92 1.21 -1.55 -14.97
C HIS A 92 0.55 -0.19 -15.24
N HIS A 93 0.31 0.55 -14.15
CA HIS A 93 0.12 1.99 -14.21
C HIS A 93 1.27 2.68 -13.48
N CYS A 94 1.42 3.98 -13.67
CA CYS A 94 2.42 4.79 -12.99
C CYS A 94 1.80 6.08 -12.48
N TYR A 95 2.01 6.39 -11.20
CA TYR A 95 1.56 7.61 -10.55
C TYR A 95 2.72 8.34 -9.90
N LEU A 96 2.77 9.65 -10.11
CA LEU A 96 3.57 10.56 -9.30
C LEU A 96 2.78 10.95 -8.06
N VAL A 97 3.39 10.85 -6.88
CA VAL A 97 2.73 11.13 -5.60
C VAL A 97 3.54 12.06 -4.72
N THR A 98 2.86 12.78 -3.83
CA THR A 98 3.45 13.27 -2.58
C THR A 98 3.29 12.20 -1.51
N GLU A 99 4.25 12.11 -0.60
CA GLU A 99 4.21 11.14 0.50
C GLU A 99 4.28 11.86 1.86
N ALA A 100 3.51 11.35 2.82
CA ALA A 100 3.66 11.60 4.24
C ALA A 100 3.67 10.28 5.00
N GLU A 101 4.41 10.21 6.11
CA GLU A 101 4.49 9.02 6.97
C GLU A 101 4.15 9.40 8.43
N PRO A 102 2.85 9.51 8.78
CA PRO A 102 2.41 9.88 10.13
C PRO A 102 2.83 8.89 11.21
N LEU A 103 2.98 7.60 10.85
CA LEU A 103 3.47 6.56 11.75
C LEU A 103 4.65 5.84 11.10
N LEU A 104 5.84 6.11 11.62
CA LEU A 104 7.09 5.47 11.18
C LEU A 104 7.21 4.08 11.79
N ASN A 105 7.53 3.08 10.95
CA ASN A 105 7.92 1.77 11.44
C ASN A 105 9.27 1.85 12.17
N ARG A 106 9.24 1.66 13.49
CA ARG A 106 10.44 1.65 14.35
C ARG A 106 10.73 0.29 14.99
N SER A 107 9.79 -0.65 14.91
CA SER A 107 9.81 -1.88 15.70
C SER A 107 10.00 -3.15 14.87
N GLN A 108 9.61 -3.14 13.58
CA GLN A 108 9.62 -4.32 12.72
C GLN A 108 10.66 -4.14 11.60
N GLN A 109 11.85 -4.70 11.82
CA GLN A 109 12.91 -4.66 10.79
C GLN A 109 12.66 -5.72 9.73
N PRO A 110 13.03 -5.47 8.45
CA PRO A 110 13.02 -6.49 7.42
C PRO A 110 13.89 -7.70 7.80
N GLY A 111 13.46 -8.89 7.38
CA GLY A 111 14.26 -10.11 7.45
C GLY A 111 15.40 -10.14 6.43
N ASN A 112 16.18 -11.23 6.43
CA ASN A 112 17.28 -11.43 5.47
C ASN A 112 16.79 -11.55 4.01
N ASP A 113 15.51 -11.82 3.80
CA ASP A 113 14.82 -11.88 2.51
C ASP A 113 14.20 -10.52 2.13
N ASP A 114 14.52 -9.45 2.83
CA ASP A 114 13.97 -8.10 2.73
C ASP A 114 12.51 -7.97 3.19
N ARG A 115 11.86 -9.06 3.65
CA ARG A 115 10.44 -9.06 4.01
C ARG A 115 10.22 -8.37 5.35
N VAL A 116 9.28 -7.41 5.39
CA VAL A 116 8.81 -6.81 6.64
C VAL A 116 7.81 -7.76 7.31
N PRO A 117 7.95 -8.05 8.62
CA PRO A 117 7.03 -8.92 9.35
C PRO A 117 5.56 -8.46 9.27
N GLY A 118 4.65 -9.44 9.21
CA GLY A 118 3.20 -9.19 9.13
C GLY A 118 2.68 -8.95 7.72
N MET A 119 1.80 -7.96 7.57
CA MET A 119 1.21 -7.56 6.30
C MET A 119 1.24 -6.03 6.12
N CYS A 120 1.26 -5.59 4.87
CA CYS A 120 0.95 -4.23 4.45
C CYS A 120 -0.42 -4.23 3.77
N GLN A 121 -1.38 -3.53 4.34
CA GLN A 121 -2.66 -3.27 3.70
C GLN A 121 -2.49 -2.08 2.76
N VAL A 122 -2.57 -2.34 1.46
CA VAL A 122 -2.54 -1.31 0.43
C VAL A 122 -3.96 -0.90 0.09
N VAL A 123 -4.24 0.39 0.20
CA VAL A 123 -5.57 0.96 -0.04
C VAL A 123 -5.51 1.97 -1.18
N PHE A 124 -6.32 1.80 -2.22
CA PHE A 124 -6.49 2.83 -3.25
C PHE A 124 -7.80 3.59 -3.03
N LEU A 125 -7.73 4.91 -3.09
CA LEU A 125 -8.86 5.79 -2.85
C LEU A 125 -9.21 6.63 -4.07
N GLN A 126 -10.51 6.74 -4.33
CA GLN A 126 -11.06 7.85 -5.11
C GLN A 126 -11.83 8.78 -4.16
N ARG A 127 -11.59 10.08 -4.31
CA ARG A 127 -12.26 11.10 -3.52
C ARG A 127 -13.77 11.07 -3.84
N PRO A 128 -14.64 11.01 -2.82
CA PRO A 128 -16.07 11.17 -3.00
C PRO A 128 -16.40 12.46 -3.77
N PRO A 129 -17.32 12.43 -4.77
CA PRO A 129 -17.68 13.63 -5.53
C PRO A 129 -18.35 14.72 -4.67
N ARG A 130 -18.84 14.35 -3.48
CA ARG A 130 -19.42 15.25 -2.48
C ARG A 130 -18.40 16.10 -1.70
N LEU A 131 -17.10 15.84 -1.86
CA LEU A 131 -16.03 16.56 -1.14
C LEU A 131 -15.11 17.28 -2.12
N SER A 132 -14.74 18.52 -1.77
CA SER A 132 -13.58 19.16 -2.37
C SER A 132 -12.29 18.47 -1.95
N GLU A 133 -11.18 18.76 -2.63
CA GLU A 133 -9.87 18.21 -2.26
C GLU A 133 -9.45 18.60 -0.85
N SER A 134 -9.58 19.88 -0.52
CA SER A 134 -9.18 20.42 0.78
C SER A 134 -9.99 19.83 1.92
N GLU A 135 -11.30 19.66 1.73
CA GLU A 135 -12.15 19.01 2.74
C GLU A 135 -11.79 17.53 2.90
N TRP A 136 -11.58 16.82 1.79
CA TRP A 136 -11.22 15.41 1.81
C TRP A 136 -9.87 15.18 2.50
N LEU A 137 -8.85 15.98 2.17
CA LEU A 137 -7.54 15.91 2.80
C LEU A 137 -7.61 16.31 4.28
N SER A 138 -8.40 17.31 4.65
CA SER A 138 -8.53 17.69 6.07
C SER A 138 -9.24 16.62 6.90
N ILE A 139 -10.31 16.01 6.38
CA ILE A 139 -10.98 14.90 7.04
C ILE A 139 -10.03 13.69 7.15
N TRP A 140 -9.32 13.37 6.07
CA TRP A 140 -8.42 12.22 6.04
C TRP A 140 -7.15 12.45 6.87
N GLN A 141 -6.30 13.38 6.43
CA GLN A 141 -4.95 13.58 6.94
C GLN A 141 -4.96 14.21 8.34
N ASP A 142 -5.77 15.25 8.57
CA ASP A 142 -5.77 15.99 9.85
C ASP A 142 -6.62 15.34 10.95
N SER A 143 -7.57 14.46 10.58
CA SER A 143 -8.54 13.90 11.53
C SER A 143 -8.57 12.37 11.55
N HIS A 144 -8.85 11.71 10.42
CA HIS A 144 -8.98 10.26 10.37
C HIS A 144 -7.68 9.53 10.70
N THR A 145 -6.53 10.04 10.26
CA THR A 145 -5.21 9.42 10.50
C THR A 145 -4.99 9.05 11.96
N GLN A 146 -5.27 9.96 12.90
CA GLN A 146 -5.06 9.69 14.31
C GLN A 146 -6.05 8.65 14.83
N VAL A 147 -7.31 8.69 14.36
CA VAL A 147 -8.30 7.66 14.69
C VAL A 147 -7.84 6.28 14.23
N ALA A 148 -7.25 6.18 13.04
CA ALA A 148 -6.70 4.92 12.54
C ALA A 148 -5.57 4.38 13.44
N ILE A 149 -4.60 5.25 13.74
CA ILE A 149 -3.48 4.91 14.63
C ILE A 149 -3.96 4.47 16.02
N ASP A 150 -4.98 5.13 16.57
CA ASP A 150 -5.47 4.87 17.94
C ASP A 150 -6.36 3.62 18.04
N THR A 151 -7.02 3.22 16.96
CA THR A 151 -8.01 2.12 16.97
C THR A 151 -7.51 0.82 16.36
N GLN A 152 -6.31 0.82 15.80
CA GLN A 152 -5.72 -0.33 15.13
C GLN A 152 -4.33 -0.62 15.64
N SER A 153 -3.87 -1.87 15.46
CA SER A 153 -2.50 -2.27 15.81
C SER A 153 -1.47 -1.89 14.73
N THR A 154 -1.70 -0.83 13.96
CA THR A 154 -0.79 -0.42 12.90
C THR A 154 0.57 -0.05 13.50
N PHE A 155 1.66 -0.52 12.91
CA PHE A 155 3.02 -0.12 13.29
C PHE A 155 3.70 0.75 12.23
N GLY A 156 3.07 0.94 11.07
CA GLY A 156 3.51 1.85 10.01
C GLY A 156 2.29 2.37 9.25
N TYR A 157 2.31 3.66 8.89
CA TYR A 157 1.21 4.30 8.14
C TYR A 157 1.80 5.33 7.17
N ARG A 158 1.55 5.14 5.87
CA ARG A 158 1.99 6.06 4.80
C ARG A 158 0.83 6.52 3.96
N GLN A 159 0.86 7.80 3.61
CA GLN A 159 -0.15 8.51 2.84
C GLN A 159 0.48 8.98 1.54
N ASN A 160 -0.07 8.53 0.41
CA ASN A 160 0.39 8.93 -0.91
C ASN A 160 -0.72 9.67 -1.64
N VAL A 161 -0.62 10.99 -1.79
CA VAL A 161 -1.58 11.77 -2.59
C VAL A 161 -1.13 11.77 -4.04
N ILE A 162 -2.00 11.34 -4.95
CA ILE A 162 -1.67 11.24 -6.37
C ILE A 162 -1.71 12.63 -6.99
N VAL A 163 -0.55 13.06 -7.49
CA VAL A 163 -0.38 14.34 -8.19
C VAL A 163 -0.72 14.18 -9.66
N ARG A 164 -0.27 13.07 -10.28
CA ARG A 164 -0.45 12.85 -11.71
C ARG A 164 -0.35 11.37 -12.08
N GLY A 165 -1.27 10.90 -12.93
CA GLY A 165 -1.08 9.65 -13.68
C GLY A 165 -0.08 9.85 -14.82
N LEU A 166 0.96 9.02 -14.88
CA LEU A 166 2.06 9.12 -15.82
C LEU A 166 2.05 8.05 -16.93
N SER A 167 1.28 6.97 -16.74
CA SER A 167 1.07 5.93 -17.75
C SER A 167 -0.17 6.22 -18.60
N TYR A 168 -0.23 5.65 -19.80
CA TYR A 168 -1.44 5.69 -20.63
C TYR A 168 -2.65 5.15 -19.87
N ALA A 169 -3.78 5.87 -19.94
CA ALA A 169 -5.06 5.49 -19.34
C ALA A 169 -4.97 5.08 -17.85
N ALA A 170 -4.09 5.71 -17.08
CA ALA A 170 -4.04 5.53 -15.63
C ALA A 170 -5.42 5.84 -15.01
N PRO A 171 -6.02 4.92 -14.24
CA PRO A 171 -7.27 5.17 -13.53
C PRO A 171 -7.24 6.46 -12.70
N PRO A 172 -8.38 7.16 -12.56
CA PRO A 172 -8.46 8.41 -11.80
C PRO A 172 -8.50 8.11 -10.30
N LEU A 173 -7.39 7.62 -9.75
CA LEU A 173 -7.16 7.46 -8.32
C LEU A 173 -6.68 8.78 -7.73
N ASN A 174 -7.04 9.05 -6.48
CA ASN A 174 -6.66 10.27 -5.78
C ASN A 174 -5.61 10.02 -4.69
N ALA A 175 -5.56 8.82 -4.11
CA ALA A 175 -4.53 8.47 -3.15
C ALA A 175 -4.27 6.96 -3.08
N MET A 176 -3.14 6.62 -2.46
CA MET A 176 -2.84 5.28 -1.97
C MET A 176 -2.37 5.34 -0.51
N ILE A 177 -2.92 4.48 0.35
CA ILE A 177 -2.49 4.31 1.74
C ILE A 177 -1.75 2.99 1.87
N GLU A 178 -0.73 2.96 2.71
CA GLU A 178 -0.02 1.75 3.09
C GLU A 178 -0.02 1.67 4.63
N GLU A 179 -0.65 0.63 5.17
CA GLU A 179 -0.79 0.41 6.61
C GLU A 179 -0.15 -0.94 6.98
N ASN A 180 0.87 -0.92 7.82
CA ASN A 180 1.56 -2.13 8.24
C ASN A 180 0.95 -2.68 9.55
N PHE A 181 0.61 -3.97 9.55
CA PHE A 181 -0.01 -4.67 10.66
C PHE A 181 0.81 -5.90 11.07
N PRO A 182 0.83 -6.26 12.36
CA PRO A 182 1.51 -7.45 12.86
C PRO A 182 0.91 -8.74 12.25
N GLU A 183 1.67 -9.82 12.25
CA GLU A 183 1.25 -11.11 11.67
C GLU A 183 -0.07 -11.63 12.23
N ALA A 184 -0.29 -11.50 13.55
CA ALA A 184 -1.55 -11.90 14.19
C ALA A 184 -2.78 -11.18 13.60
N ALA A 185 -2.62 -9.93 13.15
CA ALA A 185 -3.70 -9.15 12.56
C ALA A 185 -4.10 -9.64 11.16
N ILE A 186 -3.36 -10.55 10.52
CA ILE A 186 -3.77 -11.13 9.23
C ILE A 186 -5.11 -11.85 9.37
N THR A 187 -5.29 -12.63 10.43
CA THR A 187 -6.48 -13.48 10.64
C THR A 187 -7.33 -13.10 11.85
N CYS A 188 -6.77 -12.35 12.81
CA CYS A 188 -7.48 -12.01 14.05
C CYS A 188 -7.94 -10.54 14.06
N ASN A 189 -9.24 -10.32 14.34
CA ASN A 189 -9.80 -8.98 14.44
C ASN A 189 -9.39 -8.27 15.73
N HIS A 190 -9.30 -8.97 16.87
CA HIS A 190 -8.79 -8.38 18.11
C HIS A 190 -7.36 -7.87 17.93
N ALA A 191 -6.50 -8.69 17.32
CA ALA A 191 -5.15 -8.27 16.96
C ALA A 191 -5.16 -7.05 16.02
N PHE A 192 -5.98 -7.06 14.96
CA PHE A 192 -6.07 -5.95 14.00
C PHE A 192 -6.51 -4.62 14.64
N TYR A 193 -7.48 -4.67 15.55
CA TYR A 193 -7.97 -3.50 16.28
C TYR A 193 -7.19 -3.21 17.58
N GLY A 194 -6.07 -3.90 17.82
CA GLY A 194 -5.17 -3.63 18.94
C GLY A 194 -5.77 -3.90 20.32
N VAL A 195 -6.69 -4.86 20.44
CA VAL A 195 -7.34 -5.24 21.71
C VAL A 195 -7.00 -6.68 22.09
N ALA A 196 -7.16 -7.01 23.39
CA ALA A 196 -6.96 -8.37 23.88
C ALA A 196 -8.01 -9.33 23.31
N GLU A 197 -7.69 -10.63 23.19
CA GLU A 197 -8.58 -11.63 22.57
C GLU A 197 -9.92 -11.82 23.31
N ASP A 198 -10.00 -11.46 24.58
CA ASP A 198 -11.20 -11.52 25.42
C ASP A 198 -11.95 -10.16 25.54
N ASP A 199 -11.47 -9.11 24.87
CA ASP A 199 -12.07 -7.77 24.90
C ASP A 199 -12.97 -7.50 23.69
N ASP A 200 -14.09 -8.21 23.61
CA ASP A 200 -15.10 -8.05 22.55
C ASP A 200 -15.74 -6.64 22.56
N GLU A 201 -15.86 -6.02 23.73
CA GLU A 201 -16.39 -4.66 23.85
C GLU A 201 -15.42 -3.62 23.26
N GLY A 202 -14.12 -3.76 23.54
CA GLY A 202 -13.07 -2.95 22.95
C GLY A 202 -12.97 -3.15 21.44
N LEU A 203 -13.09 -4.39 20.96
CA LEU A 203 -13.16 -4.69 19.53
C LEU A 203 -14.32 -3.94 18.88
N ALA A 204 -15.53 -4.06 19.44
CA ALA A 204 -16.72 -3.38 18.91
C ALA A 204 -16.56 -1.85 18.90
N ARG A 205 -16.03 -1.28 19.97
CA ARG A 205 -15.79 0.17 20.11
C ARG A 205 -14.78 0.69 19.08
N ASN A 206 -13.64 0.02 18.94
CA ASN A 206 -12.60 0.41 17.98
C ASN A 206 -13.09 0.27 16.53
N ALA A 207 -13.77 -0.84 16.21
CA ALA A 207 -14.35 -1.07 14.90
C ALA A 207 -15.42 -0.02 14.54
N GLN A 208 -16.30 0.33 15.48
CA GLN A 208 -17.30 1.38 15.29
C GLN A 208 -16.64 2.74 15.04
N THR A 209 -15.69 3.14 15.89
CA THR A 209 -15.00 4.43 15.80
C THR A 209 -14.26 4.56 14.46
N MET A 210 -13.60 3.48 14.03
CA MET A 210 -12.96 3.39 12.71
C MET A 210 -13.99 3.59 11.58
N MET A 211 -15.08 2.83 11.59
CA MET A 211 -16.08 2.85 10.52
C MET A 211 -16.80 4.20 10.41
N GLU A 212 -17.16 4.80 11.54
CA GLU A 212 -17.73 6.16 11.60
C GLU A 212 -16.76 7.20 11.03
N SER A 213 -15.46 7.05 11.32
CA SER A 213 -14.43 7.95 10.81
C SER A 213 -14.22 7.79 9.31
N VAL A 214 -14.16 6.55 8.80
CA VAL A 214 -14.00 6.19 7.38
C VAL A 214 -15.14 6.76 6.53
N ALA A 215 -16.39 6.60 6.97
CA ALA A 215 -17.58 7.04 6.23
C ALA A 215 -17.60 8.55 5.94
N ARG A 216 -16.83 9.36 6.69
CA ARG A 216 -16.74 10.81 6.45
C ARG A 216 -16.05 11.15 5.13
N PHE A 217 -15.08 10.34 4.68
CA PHE A 217 -14.21 10.67 3.53
C PHE A 217 -14.07 9.57 2.48
N ILE A 218 -14.63 8.37 2.69
CA ILE A 218 -14.60 7.26 1.74
C ILE A 218 -16.04 6.89 1.36
N ASP A 219 -16.26 6.69 0.06
CA ASP A 219 -17.45 5.99 -0.45
C ASP A 219 -17.03 4.52 -0.71
N PHE A 220 -17.73 3.56 -0.12
CA PHE A 220 -17.29 2.15 -0.09
C PHE A 220 -17.29 1.45 -1.46
N ASP A 221 -17.96 2.02 -2.46
CA ASP A 221 -17.94 1.59 -3.86
C ASP A 221 -16.77 2.21 -4.66
N ARG A 222 -15.84 2.90 -3.99
CA ARG A 222 -14.71 3.63 -4.56
C ARG A 222 -13.38 3.38 -3.84
N ILE A 223 -13.32 2.31 -3.05
CA ILE A 223 -12.15 1.90 -2.28
C ILE A 223 -11.75 0.48 -2.65
N ASP A 224 -10.45 0.29 -2.87
CA ASP A 224 -9.84 -1.01 -2.96
C ASP A 224 -8.93 -1.22 -1.75
N VAL A 225 -9.00 -2.39 -1.13
CA VAL A 225 -8.18 -2.78 0.03
C VAL A 225 -7.55 -4.13 -0.27
N ILE A 226 -6.23 -4.22 -0.18
CA ILE A 226 -5.48 -5.39 -0.59
C ILE A 226 -4.42 -5.72 0.47
N PRO A 227 -4.55 -6.86 1.17
CA PRO A 227 -3.46 -7.38 1.99
C PRO A 227 -2.29 -7.80 1.10
N MET A 228 -1.08 -7.36 1.44
CA MET A 228 0.15 -7.64 0.70
C MET A 228 1.32 -7.92 1.65
N SER A 229 2.25 -8.79 1.26
CA SER A 229 3.59 -8.87 1.88
C SER A 229 4.42 -7.69 1.44
N GLU A 230 5.11 -7.01 2.37
CA GLU A 230 5.99 -5.87 2.06
C GLU A 230 7.46 -6.29 2.08
N TYR A 231 8.24 -5.80 1.12
CA TYR A 231 9.67 -6.05 0.94
C TYR A 231 10.41 -4.72 0.79
N LEU A 232 11.36 -4.45 1.70
CA LEU A 232 12.18 -3.24 1.70
C LEU A 232 13.55 -3.51 1.05
N LEU A 233 13.63 -3.35 -0.27
CA LEU A 233 14.82 -3.64 -1.07
C LEU A 233 15.91 -2.57 -0.96
N LYS A 234 15.50 -1.31 -0.75
CA LYS A 234 16.40 -0.20 -0.49
C LYS A 234 15.71 0.82 0.42
N PRO A 235 16.23 1.07 1.63
CA PRO A 235 15.69 2.11 2.50
C PRO A 235 15.90 3.49 1.85
N LEU A 236 14.97 4.41 2.12
CA LEU A 236 15.10 5.79 1.69
C LEU A 236 16.27 6.45 2.43
N ALA A 237 17.27 6.92 1.69
CA ALA A 237 18.48 7.58 2.22
C ALA A 237 18.39 9.11 2.17
#